data_AF-A0A1M5B7B2-F1
#
_entry.id   AF-A0A1M5B7B2-F1
#
_cell.length_a   1.000
_cell.length_b   1.000
_cell.length_c   1.000
_cell.angle_alpha   90.00
_cell.angle_beta   90.00
_cell.angle_gamma   90.00
#
_symmetry.space_group_name_H-M   'P 1'
#
loop_
_entity.id
_entity.type
_entity.pdbx_description
1 polymer ?
#
loop_
_entity_poly.entity_id
_entity_poly.type
_entity_poly.pdbx_seq_one_letter_code
_entity_poly.pdbx_strand_id
1 'polypeptide(L)'
;MSPVEVDIAYALKAAFPDLTIIEKKTIEGTREEIDIYIEELKWAIEIDENGHAGYDQVNEIRRQKMFEDGLGCTFKRLNPLNQALQ
;
A
#
# COMPACT_ATOMS: atom_id res chain seq x y z
N MET A 1 12.00 -1.17 2.36
CA MET A 1 11.31 -0.52 1.23
C MET A 1 12.26 -0.43 0.05
N SER A 2 11.75 -0.50 -1.17
CA SER A 2 12.53 -0.20 -2.38
C SER A 2 12.85 1.32 -2.48
N PRO A 3 13.78 1.74 -3.34
CA PRO A 3 14.00 3.17 -3.60
C PRO A 3 12.74 3.91 -4.09
N VAL A 4 11.92 3.27 -4.94
CA VAL A 4 10.68 3.88 -5.46
C VAL A 4 9.64 4.04 -4.36
N GLU A 5 9.51 3.04 -3.48
CA GLU A 5 8.62 3.12 -2.30
C GLU A 5 9.00 4.32 -1.41
N VAL A 6 10.30 4.54 -1.18
CA VAL A 6 10.81 5.68 -0.41
C VAL A 6 10.49 7.01 -1.08
N ASP A 7 10.71 7.11 -2.40
CA ASP A 7 10.42 8.34 -3.15
C ASP A 7 8.92 8.67 -3.15
N ILE A 8 8.05 7.66 -3.28
CA ILE A 8 6.59 7.82 -3.20
C ILE A 8 6.17 8.26 -1.80
N ALA A 9 6.68 7.61 -0.75
CA ALA A 9 6.38 7.99 0.63
C ALA A 9 6.80 9.44 0.92
N TYR A 10 7.98 9.85 0.44
CA TYR A 10 8.46 11.23 0.55
C TYR A 10 7.54 12.22 -0.20
N ALA A 11 7.19 11.90 -1.45
CA ALA A 11 6.30 12.74 -2.25
C ALA A 11 4.92 12.91 -1.61
N LEU A 12 4.34 11.83 -1.07
CA LEU A 12 3.05 11.90 -0.37
C LEU A 12 3.14 12.78 0.88
N LYS A 13 4.20 12.63 1.70
CA LYS A 13 4.39 13.46 2.91
C LYS A 13 4.56 14.93 2.58
N ALA A 14 5.25 15.24 1.48
CA ALA A 14 5.43 16.62 1.01
C ALA A 14 4.14 17.22 0.43
N ALA A 15 3.36 16.43 -0.32
CA ALA A 15 2.12 16.89 -0.96
C ALA A 15 0.95 17.01 0.02
N PHE A 16 0.93 16.18 1.06
CA PHE A 16 -0.16 16.09 2.03
C PHE A 16 0.37 16.18 3.47
N PRO A 17 0.89 17.36 3.88
CA PRO A 17 1.53 17.53 5.20
C PRO A 17 0.56 17.35 6.38
N ASP A 18 -0.75 17.49 6.13
CA ASP A 18 -1.80 17.32 7.14
C ASP A 18 -2.26 15.87 7.31
N LEU A 19 -1.72 14.93 6.51
CA LEU A 19 -2.05 13.50 6.60
C LEU A 19 -0.95 12.72 7.32
N THR A 20 -1.37 11.75 8.14
CA THR A 20 -0.49 10.82 8.82
C THR A 20 -0.16 9.67 7.88
N ILE A 21 1.07 9.69 7.36
CA ILE A 21 1.57 8.68 6.42
C ILE A 21 2.53 7.74 7.16
N ILE A 22 2.10 6.48 7.30
CA ILE A 22 2.83 5.41 7.97
C ILE A 22 3.42 4.48 6.92
N GLU A 23 4.75 4.42 6.88
CA GLU A 23 5.47 3.44 6.07
C GLU A 23 5.48 2.08 6.76
N LYS A 24 5.35 1.00 6.00
CA LYS A 24 5.46 -0.38 6.49
C LYS A 24 4.53 -0.69 7.67
N LYS A 25 3.24 -0.40 7.50
CA LYS A 25 2.21 -0.63 8.53
C LYS A 25 1.87 -2.12 8.62
N THR A 26 2.00 -2.70 9.80
CA THR A 26 1.59 -4.07 10.07
C THR A 26 0.18 -4.15 10.64
N ILE A 27 -0.53 -5.24 10.35
CA ILE A 27 -1.76 -5.60 11.07
C ILE A 27 -1.36 -6.20 12.42
N GLU A 28 -2.01 -5.77 13.50
CA GLU A 28 -1.73 -6.30 14.84
C GLU A 28 -1.99 -7.82 14.88
N GLY A 29 -1.04 -8.56 15.44
CA GLY A 29 -1.13 -10.03 15.53
C GLY A 29 -0.80 -10.79 14.25
N THR A 30 -0.38 -10.11 13.17
CA THR A 30 0.08 -10.76 11.94
C THR A 30 1.54 -10.37 11.62
N ARG A 31 2.12 -11.01 10.60
CA ARG A 31 3.42 -10.62 10.02
C ARG A 31 3.26 -9.82 8.73
N GLU A 32 2.03 -9.43 8.41
CA GLU A 32 1.66 -8.89 7.12
C GLU A 32 1.75 -7.38 7.19
N GLU A 33 2.43 -6.81 6.20
CA GLU A 33 2.85 -5.42 6.15
C GLU A 33 2.38 -4.78 4.84
N ILE A 34 1.78 -3.59 4.92
CA ILE A 34 1.46 -2.76 3.76
C ILE A 34 2.52 -1.66 3.62
N ASP A 35 2.89 -1.33 2.38
CA ASP A 35 3.96 -0.35 2.12
C ASP A 35 3.66 1.03 2.70
N ILE A 36 2.45 1.53 2.47
CA ILE A 36 2.00 2.84 2.95
C ILE A 36 0.59 2.73 3.52
N TYR A 37 0.38 3.32 4.69
CA TYR A 37 -0.94 3.53 5.26
C TYR A 37 -1.20 5.01 5.53
N ILE A 38 -2.36 5.51 5.12
CA ILE A 38 -2.81 6.89 5.38
C ILE A 38 -3.98 6.82 6.37
N GLU A 39 -3.74 7.27 7.59
CA GLU A 39 -4.65 7.06 8.73
C GLU A 39 -6.01 7.75 8.53
N GLU A 40 -6.01 9.02 8.14
CA GLU A 40 -7.22 9.84 8.04
C GLU A 40 -8.14 9.36 6.91
N LEU A 41 -7.56 8.80 5.86
CA LEU A 41 -8.30 8.23 4.73
C LEU A 41 -8.63 6.75 4.93
N LYS A 42 -8.00 6.10 5.92
CA LYS A 42 -7.97 4.64 6.08
C LYS A 42 -7.61 3.95 4.78
N TRP A 43 -6.53 4.39 4.15
CA TRP A 43 -6.05 3.81 2.90
C TRP A 43 -4.79 2.99 3.13
N ALA A 44 -4.82 1.74 2.66
CA ALA A 44 -3.66 0.86 2.59
C ALA A 44 -3.20 0.82 1.13
N ILE A 45 -1.98 1.28 0.85
CA ILE A 45 -1.42 1.39 -0.50
C ILE A 45 -0.25 0.41 -0.61
N GLU A 46 -0.40 -0.57 -1.50
CA GLU A 46 0.67 -1.46 -1.95
C GLU A 46 1.32 -0.87 -3.21
N ILE A 47 2.65 -0.85 -3.24
CA ILE A 47 3.43 -0.39 -4.39
C ILE A 47 3.92 -1.63 -5.16
N ASP A 48 3.23 -1.97 -6.23
CA ASP A 48 3.54 -3.12 -7.08
C ASP A 48 4.45 -2.70 -8.25
N GLU A 49 5.76 -2.69 -8.02
CA GLU A 49 6.76 -2.30 -9.01
C GLU A 49 6.84 -3.24 -10.22
N ASN A 50 6.42 -4.50 -10.09
CA ASN A 50 6.63 -5.53 -11.12
C ASN A 50 5.32 -6.05 -11.73
N GLY A 51 4.19 -5.41 -11.44
CA GLY A 51 2.88 -5.80 -11.95
C GLY A 51 2.43 -7.21 -11.54
N HIS A 52 2.99 -7.74 -10.45
CA HIS A 52 2.70 -9.06 -9.89
C HIS A 52 2.47 -10.20 -10.93
N ALA A 53 3.19 -10.21 -12.06
CA ALA A 53 2.94 -11.08 -13.22
C ALA A 53 3.15 -12.60 -13.00
N GLY A 54 3.34 -13.03 -11.76
CA GLY A 54 3.47 -14.44 -11.36
C GLY A 54 2.89 -14.77 -9.99
N TYR A 55 2.12 -13.87 -9.37
CA TYR A 55 1.52 -14.13 -8.05
C TYR A 55 0.24 -14.95 -8.14
N ASP A 56 0.05 -15.82 -7.15
CA ASP A 56 -1.19 -16.57 -6.95
C ASP A 56 -2.31 -15.59 -6.55
N GLN A 57 -3.25 -15.38 -7.46
CA GLN A 57 -4.40 -14.48 -7.30
C GLN A 57 -5.21 -14.78 -6.03
N VAL A 58 -5.29 -16.03 -5.60
CA VAL A 58 -6.04 -16.41 -4.40
C VAL A 58 -5.38 -15.84 -3.15
N ASN A 59 -4.04 -15.91 -3.07
CA ASN A 59 -3.30 -15.34 -1.96
C ASN A 59 -3.37 -13.81 -1.97
N GLU A 60 -3.38 -13.18 -3.14
CA GLU A 60 -3.54 -11.72 -3.26
C GLU A 60 -4.91 -11.26 -2.73
N ILE A 61 -5.99 -11.91 -3.16
CA ILE A 61 -7.35 -11.59 -2.69
C ILE A 61 -7.45 -11.79 -1.19
N ARG A 62 -6.87 -12.88 -0.67
CA ARG A 62 -6.84 -13.15 0.78
C ARG A 62 -6.06 -12.07 1.53
N ARG A 63 -4.91 -11.65 1.01
CA ARG A 63 -4.07 -10.62 1.63
C ARG A 63 -4.77 -9.27 1.64
N GLN A 64 -5.37 -8.87 0.51
CA GLN A 64 -6.18 -7.67 0.42
C GLN A 64 -7.30 -7.68 1.47
N LYS A 65 -8.10 -8.75 1.50
CA LYS A 65 -9.21 -8.85 2.46
C LYS A 65 -8.74 -8.79 3.91
N MET A 66 -7.61 -9.40 4.22
CA MET A 66 -7.02 -9.36 5.56
C MET A 66 -6.59 -7.94 5.95
N PHE A 67 -6.04 -7.13 5.04
CA PHE A 67 -5.78 -5.71 5.31
C PHE A 67 -7.07 -4.92 5.49
N GLU A 68 -8.04 -5.09 4.61
CA GLU A 68 -9.35 -4.41 4.67
C GLU A 68 -10.06 -4.72 6.00
N ASP A 69 -10.13 -5.98 6.39
CA ASP A 69 -10.77 -6.42 7.64
C ASP A 69 -9.93 -6.05 8.87
N GLY A 70 -8.60 -6.22 8.81
CA GLY A 70 -7.69 -6.03 9.94
C GLY A 70 -7.39 -4.57 10.28
N LEU A 71 -7.37 -3.68 9.29
CA LEU A 71 -7.14 -2.25 9.47
C LEU A 71 -8.42 -1.41 9.27
N GLY A 72 -9.53 -2.03 8.86
CA GLY A 72 -10.77 -1.31 8.53
C GLY A 72 -10.57 -0.30 7.40
N CYS A 73 -9.79 -0.67 6.38
CA CYS A 73 -9.26 0.24 5.37
C CYS A 73 -9.79 -0.05 3.95
N THR A 74 -9.55 0.88 3.03
CA THR A 74 -9.62 0.62 1.59
C THR A 74 -8.24 0.24 1.08
N PHE A 75 -8.12 -0.93 0.45
CA PHE A 75 -6.86 -1.37 -0.18
C PHE A 75 -6.71 -0.77 -1.59
N LYS A 76 -5.52 -0.26 -1.90
CA LYS A 76 -5.14 0.31 -3.20
C LYS A 76 -3.83 -0.32 -3.65
N ARG A 77 -3.74 -0.65 -4.93
CA ARG A 77 -2.48 -1.08 -5.55
C ARG A 77 -2.04 0.01 -6.53
N LEU A 78 -0.84 0.52 -6.33
CA LEU A 78 -0.21 1.48 -7.21
C LEU A 78 0.92 0.77 -7.96
N ASN A 79 0.86 0.76 -9.28
CA ASN A 79 2.00 0.33 -10.09
C ASN A 79 2.69 1.60 -10.65
N PRO A 80 3.86 1.99 -10.12
CA PRO A 80 4.54 3.21 -10.54
C PRO A 80 5.13 3.13 -11.96
N LEU A 81 5.30 1.91 -12.50
CA LEU A 81 5.77 1.69 -13.87
C LEU A 81 4.64 1.65 -14.89
N ASN A 82 3.39 1.47 -14.44
CA ASN A 82 2.24 1.49 -15.31
C ASN A 82 1.80 2.94 -15.54
N GLN A 83 2.32 3.56 -16.60
CA GLN A 83 1.92 4.89 -17.08
C GLN A 83 0.49 4.93 -17.68
N ALA A 84 -0.42 4.06 -17.23
CA ALA A 84 -1.83 4.15 -17.61
C ALA A 84 -2.50 5.27 -16.80
N LEU A 85 -2.20 6.52 -17.17
CA LEU A 85 -3.13 7.63 -17.03
C LEU A 85 -4.42 7.26 -17.76
N GLN A 86 -5.50 7.02 -17.03
CA GLN A 86 -6.87 7.41 -17.42
C GLN A 86 -7.68 7.77 -16.17
#